data_AF-A0A0A2CLX5-F1
#
_entry.id   AF-A0A0A2CLX5-F1
#
_cell.length_a   1.000
_cell.length_b   1.000
_cell.length_c   1.000
_cell.angle_alpha   90.00
_cell.angle_beta   90.00
_cell.angle_gamma   90.00
#
_symmetry.space_group_name_H-M   'P 1'
#
loop_
_entity.id
_entity.type
_entity.pdbx_description
1 polymer ?
#
loop_
_entity_poly.entity_id
_entity_poly.type
_entity_poly.pdbx_seq_one_letter_code
_entity_poly.pdbx_strand_id
1 'polypeptide(L)'
;MNQLFAGAAVLALTLVLWGLGRRPRKLLLSSTDASSVAALNRVQLTLVKPQWQGSEDSASLAIESPVTWNSPATSLERLALQRQLREAMDAGPEQRLEAVTLAGLWGHVSVMSLLRQGLHDSDGRVVAAAAAAIGRYRGKSRAVVIQEAPPPRNVARMR
;
A
#
# COMPACT_ATOMS: atom_id res chain seq x y z
N MET A 1 -32.02 24.54 26.25
CA MET A 1 -33.04 24.62 25.17
C MET A 1 -32.48 24.85 23.76
N ASN A 2 -31.16 24.85 23.51
CA ASN A 2 -30.61 25.20 22.18
C ASN A 2 -30.18 24.00 21.32
N GLN A 3 -30.20 22.78 21.86
CA GLN A 3 -29.78 21.58 21.11
C GLN A 3 -30.83 21.12 20.09
N LEU A 4 -32.11 21.35 20.36
CA LEU A 4 -33.20 21.06 19.42
C LEU A 4 -33.15 22.00 18.20
N PHE A 5 -32.80 23.28 18.41
CA PHE A 5 -32.63 24.24 17.33
C PHE A 5 -31.40 23.95 16.47
N ALA A 6 -30.30 23.49 17.07
CA ALA A 6 -29.11 23.09 16.33
C ALA A 6 -29.37 21.88 15.42
N GLY A 7 -30.10 20.87 15.90
CA GLY A 7 -30.47 19.69 15.09
C GLY A 7 -31.40 20.04 13.92
N ALA A 8 -32.38 20.91 14.16
CA ALA A 8 -33.32 21.36 13.13
C ALA A 8 -32.63 22.18 12.03
N ALA A 9 -31.68 23.05 12.38
CA ALA A 9 -30.94 23.87 11.43
C ALA A 9 -30.10 23.03 10.45
N VAL A 10 -29.45 21.97 10.94
CA VAL A 10 -28.63 21.07 10.10
C VAL A 10 -29.52 20.30 9.11
N LEU A 11 -30.65 19.75 9.56
CA LEU A 11 -31.59 19.04 8.69
C LEU A 11 -32.23 19.95 7.62
N ALA A 12 -32.55 21.19 7.99
CA ALA A 12 -33.05 22.16 7.02
C ALA A 12 -31.99 22.50 5.96
N LEU A 13 -30.73 22.69 6.37
CA LEU A 13 -29.64 23.00 5.46
C LEU A 13 -29.38 21.85 4.46
N THR A 14 -29.38 20.60 4.93
CA THR A 14 -29.14 19.44 4.05
C THR A 14 -30.26 19.26 3.03
N LEU A 15 -31.52 19.42 3.43
CA LEU A 15 -32.67 19.38 2.51
C LEU A 15 -32.60 20.48 1.45
N VAL A 16 -32.22 21.70 1.84
CA VAL A 16 -32.06 22.82 0.90
C VAL A 16 -30.92 22.54 -0.09
N LEU A 17 -29.76 22.09 0.36
CA LEU A 17 -28.64 21.75 -0.54
C LEU A 17 -28.97 20.59 -1.48
N TRP A 18 -29.72 19.60 -1.01
CA TRP A 18 -30.14 18.46 -1.82
C TRP A 18 -31.21 18.85 -2.85
N GLY A 19 -32.21 19.66 -2.44
CA GLY A 19 -33.27 20.16 -3.30
C GLY A 19 -32.80 21.15 -4.39
N LEU A 20 -31.73 21.91 -4.13
CA LEU A 20 -31.15 22.83 -5.10
C LEU A 20 -30.31 22.14 -6.20
N GLY A 21 -30.23 20.81 -6.21
CA GLY A 21 -29.55 20.05 -7.26
C GLY A 21 -28.04 20.26 -7.34
N ARG A 22 -27.42 20.90 -6.34
CA ARG A 22 -25.97 21.13 -6.27
C ARG A 22 -25.24 19.84 -5.92
N ARG A 23 -25.13 18.95 -6.90
CA ARG A 23 -24.21 17.80 -6.85
C ARG A 23 -22.78 18.33 -6.95
N PRO A 24 -21.84 17.95 -6.06
CA PRO A 24 -20.43 18.34 -6.19
C PRO A 24 -19.82 17.63 -7.40
N ARG A 25 -19.84 18.30 -8.55
CA ARG A 25 -19.21 17.81 -9.78
C ARG A 25 -17.75 18.25 -9.79
N LYS A 26 -16.89 17.32 -9.37
CA LYS A 26 -15.43 17.22 -9.65
C LYS A 26 -14.51 18.21 -8.89
N LEU A 27 -13.56 17.61 -8.17
CA LEU A 27 -12.36 18.23 -7.61
C LEU A 27 -11.47 18.72 -8.76
N LEU A 28 -11.43 20.03 -8.99
CA LEU A 28 -10.48 20.67 -9.88
C LEU A 28 -9.16 20.86 -9.12
N LEU A 29 -8.31 19.83 -9.08
CA LEU A 29 -6.88 20.03 -8.93
C LEU A 29 -6.30 20.21 -10.33
N SER A 30 -6.56 21.39 -10.89
CA SER A 30 -5.86 21.89 -12.07
C SER A 30 -4.45 22.24 -11.64
N SER A 31 -3.48 21.52 -12.20
CA SER A 31 -2.05 21.82 -12.23
C SER A 31 -1.33 22.01 -10.89
N THR A 32 -0.93 20.90 -10.27
CA THR A 32 0.34 20.88 -9.53
C THR A 32 1.44 20.61 -10.54
N ASP A 33 2.26 21.62 -10.82
CA ASP A 33 3.31 21.58 -11.83
C ASP A 33 4.46 20.68 -11.37
N ALA A 34 4.37 19.39 -11.72
CA ALA A 34 5.33 18.35 -11.36
C ALA A 34 6.73 18.57 -11.97
N SER A 35 6.87 19.53 -12.89
CA SER A 35 8.14 19.91 -13.51
C SER A 35 9.12 20.53 -12.51
N SER A 36 8.61 21.32 -11.55
CA SER A 36 9.40 21.97 -10.50
C SER A 36 10.08 20.96 -9.56
N VAL A 37 9.36 19.89 -9.19
CA VAL A 37 9.86 18.82 -8.33
C VAL A 37 10.94 17.99 -9.06
N ALA A 38 10.77 17.77 -10.37
CA ALA A 38 11.74 17.04 -11.18
C ALA A 38 13.07 17.82 -11.35
N ALA A 39 13.03 19.15 -11.41
CA ALA A 39 14.23 19.98 -11.49
C ALA A 39 15.06 19.94 -10.20
N LEU A 40 14.41 20.00 -9.02
CA LEU A 40 15.07 19.92 -7.72
C LEU A 40 15.81 18.59 -7.51
N ASN A 41 15.20 17.47 -7.91
CA ASN A 41 15.79 16.14 -7.73
C ASN A 41 17.08 15.94 -8.55
N ARG A 42 17.17 16.57 -9.73
CA ARG A 42 18.36 16.52 -10.60
C ARG A 42 19.57 17.23 -9.99
N VAL A 43 19.37 18.34 -9.29
CA VAL A 43 20.46 19.12 -8.68
C VAL A 43 21.08 18.38 -7.49
N GLN A 44 20.28 17.61 -6.75
CA GLN A 44 20.75 16.85 -5.58
C GLN A 44 21.56 15.60 -5.97
N LEU A 45 21.27 14.98 -7.12
CA LEU A 45 21.98 13.77 -7.57
C LEU A 45 23.40 14.04 -8.10
N THR A 46 23.72 15.29 -8.45
CA THR A 46 25.06 15.67 -8.94
C THR A 46 26.08 15.94 -7.83
N LEU A 47 25.68 15.96 -6.54
CA LEU A 47 26.56 16.37 -5.43
C LEU A 47 26.79 15.28 -4.38
N VAL A 48 26.95 14.01 -4.80
CA VAL A 48 27.38 12.95 -3.88
C VAL A 48 28.49 12.10 -4.52
N LYS A 49 29.72 12.62 -4.41
CA LYS A 49 30.92 11.82 -4.17
C LYS A 49 31.74 12.54 -3.09
N PRO A 50 32.03 11.86 -1.98
CA PRO A 50 33.39 11.41 -1.73
C PRO A 50 33.39 9.94 -1.26
N GLN A 51 34.20 9.04 -1.84
CA GLN A 51 35.58 8.74 -1.42
C GLN A 51 35.75 8.74 0.11
N TRP A 52 35.66 7.57 0.75
CA TRP A 52 36.52 7.19 1.88
C TRP A 52 36.74 5.67 1.89
N GLN A 53 37.99 5.33 1.62
CA GLN A 53 38.64 4.05 1.89
C GLN A 53 38.87 3.89 3.39
N GLY A 54 38.78 2.64 3.84
CA GLY A 54 39.53 2.10 4.98
C GLY A 54 39.02 2.47 6.37
N SER A 55 38.50 1.49 7.09
CA SER A 55 38.97 1.12 8.43
C SER A 55 38.35 -0.24 8.76
N GLU A 56 39.22 -1.24 8.75
CA GLU A 56 39.01 -2.52 9.39
C GLU A 56 38.90 -2.26 10.89
N ASP A 57 37.76 -2.58 11.49
CA ASP A 57 37.72 -2.87 12.92
C ASP A 57 36.72 -4.00 13.15
N SER A 58 37.31 -5.16 13.45
CA SER A 58 36.64 -6.37 13.89
C SER A 58 35.88 -6.12 15.19
N ALA A 59 34.56 -5.95 15.09
CA ALA A 59 33.65 -6.27 16.18
C ALA A 59 32.82 -7.48 15.75
N SER A 60 33.25 -8.65 16.19
CA SER A 60 32.59 -9.95 16.04
C SER A 60 31.22 -9.93 16.71
N LEU A 61 30.22 -9.37 16.05
CA LEU A 61 28.82 -9.63 16.37
C LEU A 61 28.42 -10.90 15.63
N ALA A 62 28.09 -11.93 16.39
CA ALA A 62 27.61 -13.21 15.90
C ALA A 62 26.59 -12.99 14.79
N ILE A 63 26.99 -13.34 13.56
CA ILE A 63 26.12 -13.33 12.40
C ILE A 63 25.09 -14.42 12.66
N GLU A 64 23.93 -14.04 13.17
CA GLU A 64 22.73 -14.87 13.05
C GLU A 64 22.60 -15.21 11.56
N SER A 65 22.68 -16.51 11.28
CA SER A 65 22.58 -17.09 9.94
C SER A 65 21.48 -16.37 9.15
N PRO A 66 21.72 -15.91 7.90
CA PRO A 66 20.68 -15.26 7.12
C PRO A 66 19.52 -16.24 6.98
N VAL A 67 18.37 -15.92 7.57
CA VAL A 67 17.13 -16.68 7.38
C VAL A 67 16.86 -16.69 5.87
N THR A 68 17.13 -17.83 5.23
CA THR A 68 16.90 -18.00 3.80
C THR A 68 15.40 -18.09 3.56
N TRP A 69 14.79 -16.93 3.31
CA TRP A 69 13.39 -16.83 2.91
C TRP A 69 13.21 -17.42 1.50
N ASN A 70 12.42 -18.49 1.40
CA ASN A 70 12.05 -19.09 0.12
C ASN A 70 10.67 -18.60 -0.32
N SER A 71 10.60 -17.96 -1.48
CA SER A 71 9.32 -17.51 -2.04
C SER A 71 8.50 -18.71 -2.51
N PRO A 72 7.18 -18.75 -2.24
CA PRO A 72 6.30 -19.81 -2.74
C PRO A 72 6.27 -19.81 -4.27
N ALA A 73 6.44 -20.98 -4.88
CA ALA A 73 6.52 -21.15 -6.33
C ALA A 73 5.15 -21.53 -6.92
N THR A 74 4.42 -22.43 -6.25
CA THR A 74 3.15 -22.95 -6.77
C THR A 74 1.96 -22.03 -6.42
N SER A 75 0.85 -22.15 -7.14
CA SER A 75 -0.38 -21.42 -6.82
C SER A 75 -0.96 -21.83 -5.48
N LEU A 76 -0.88 -23.12 -5.14
CA LEU A 76 -1.34 -23.67 -3.86
C LEU A 76 -0.52 -23.16 -2.68
N GLU A 77 0.81 -23.14 -2.80
CA GLU A 77 1.70 -22.57 -1.77
C GLU A 77 1.40 -21.09 -1.53
N ARG A 78 1.16 -20.31 -2.60
CA ARG A 78 0.81 -18.89 -2.47
C ARG A 78 -0.51 -18.68 -1.73
N LEU A 79 -1.50 -19.53 -1.99
CA LEU A 79 -2.78 -19.48 -1.26
C LEU A 79 -2.63 -19.90 0.19
N ALA A 80 -1.86 -20.94 0.47
CA ALA A 80 -1.56 -21.39 1.82
C ALA A 80 -0.86 -20.28 2.62
N LEU A 81 0.17 -19.67 2.04
CA LEU A 81 0.89 -18.56 2.68
C LEU A 81 -0.03 -17.36 2.92
N GLN A 82 -0.88 -17.01 1.97
CA GLN A 82 -1.83 -15.91 2.14
C GLN A 82 -2.82 -16.16 3.29
N ARG A 83 -3.26 -17.40 3.49
CA ARG A 83 -4.13 -17.76 4.64
C ARG A 83 -3.37 -17.65 5.94
N GLN A 84 -2.17 -18.23 6.02
CA GLN A 84 -1.31 -18.16 7.20
C GLN A 84 -1.02 -16.72 7.61
N LEU A 85 -0.72 -15.84 6.65
CA LEU A 85 -0.49 -14.42 6.93
C LEU A 85 -1.73 -13.71 7.47
N ARG A 86 -2.92 -14.08 6.98
CA ARG A 86 -4.17 -13.51 7.48
C ARG A 86 -4.45 -13.96 8.91
N GLU A 87 -4.29 -15.25 9.19
CA GLU A 87 -4.45 -15.81 10.53
C GLU A 87 -3.45 -15.18 11.52
N ALA A 88 -2.20 -14.97 11.10
CA ALA A 88 -1.19 -14.30 11.92
C ALA A 88 -1.54 -12.82 12.20
N MET A 89 -2.21 -12.13 11.27
CA MET A 89 -2.73 -10.78 11.48
C MET A 89 -3.87 -10.72 12.51
N ASP A 90 -4.62 -11.81 12.70
CA ASP A 90 -5.73 -11.89 13.66
C ASP A 90 -5.30 -12.43 15.04
N ALA A 91 -4.03 -12.84 15.16
CA ALA A 91 -3.45 -13.37 16.40
C ALA A 91 -2.93 -12.23 17.31
N GLY A 92 -1.69 -12.35 17.81
CA GLY A 92 -1.08 -11.39 18.73
C GLY A 92 -0.16 -10.37 18.05
N PRO A 93 0.30 -9.34 18.79
CA PRO A 93 1.08 -8.23 18.23
C PRO A 93 2.38 -8.67 17.56
N GLU A 94 3.08 -9.65 18.13
CA GLU A 94 4.32 -10.19 17.53
C GLU A 94 4.01 -10.95 16.23
N GLN A 95 2.93 -11.74 16.20
CA GLN A 95 2.52 -12.46 15.00
C GLN A 95 2.10 -11.51 13.88
N ARG A 96 1.47 -10.37 14.21
CA ARG A 96 1.15 -9.33 13.22
C ARG A 96 2.41 -8.71 12.64
N LEU A 97 3.42 -8.45 13.48
CA LEU A 97 4.71 -7.93 13.03
C LEU A 97 5.41 -8.92 12.10
N GLU A 98 5.49 -10.19 12.48
CA GLU A 98 6.04 -11.27 11.65
C GLU A 98 5.30 -11.43 10.31
N ALA A 99 3.97 -11.35 10.34
CA ALA A 99 3.16 -11.43 9.14
C ALA A 99 3.47 -10.27 8.17
N VAL A 100 3.61 -9.05 8.70
CA VAL A 100 3.93 -7.87 7.89
C VAL A 100 5.36 -7.91 7.34
N THR A 101 6.34 -8.36 8.14
CA THR A 101 7.73 -8.49 7.67
C THR A 101 7.84 -9.53 6.57
N LEU A 102 7.21 -10.70 6.75
CA LEU A 102 7.16 -11.77 5.76
C LEU A 102 6.40 -11.33 4.50
N ALA A 103 5.24 -10.69 4.64
CA ALA A 103 4.49 -10.13 3.51
C ALA A 103 5.32 -9.11 2.73
N GLY A 104 6.13 -8.33 3.45
CA GLY A 104 7.18 -7.52 2.89
C GLY A 104 8.12 -8.36 2.02
N LEU A 105 8.86 -9.29 2.62
CA LEU A 105 9.83 -10.14 1.90
C LEU A 105 9.25 -10.83 0.67
N TRP A 106 7.99 -11.28 0.73
CA TRP A 106 7.34 -11.93 -0.41
C TRP A 106 7.13 -10.98 -1.61
N GLY A 107 6.79 -9.71 -1.38
CA GLY A 107 6.77 -8.71 -2.46
C GLY A 107 5.72 -8.92 -3.57
N HIS A 108 4.78 -9.84 -3.39
CA HIS A 108 3.73 -10.14 -4.35
C HIS A 108 2.49 -9.23 -4.16
N VAL A 109 1.81 -8.85 -5.26
CA VAL A 109 0.68 -7.89 -5.22
C VAL A 109 -0.49 -8.35 -4.34
N SER A 110 -0.66 -9.66 -4.14
CA SER A 110 -1.72 -10.22 -3.28
C SER A 110 -1.59 -9.81 -1.80
N VAL A 111 -0.39 -9.49 -1.31
CA VAL A 111 -0.19 -9.07 0.08
C VAL A 111 -0.55 -7.60 0.32
N MET A 112 -0.87 -6.84 -0.73
CA MET A 112 -1.11 -5.41 -0.63
C MET A 112 -2.28 -5.06 0.30
N SER A 113 -3.36 -5.86 0.29
CA SER A 113 -4.48 -5.64 1.20
C SER A 113 -4.06 -5.81 2.66
N LEU A 114 -3.24 -6.81 2.94
CA LEU A 114 -2.69 -7.07 4.27
C LEU A 114 -1.76 -5.95 4.73
N LEU A 115 -0.85 -5.49 3.85
CA LEU A 115 0.03 -4.36 4.18
C LEU A 115 -0.76 -3.07 4.44
N ARG A 116 -1.85 -2.82 3.69
CA ARG A 116 -2.74 -1.69 3.96
C ARG A 116 -3.49 -1.83 5.28
N GLN A 117 -3.86 -3.04 5.67
CA GLN A 117 -4.43 -3.31 6.99
C GLN A 117 -3.40 -2.99 8.09
N GLY A 118 -2.14 -3.41 7.94
CA GLY A 118 -1.07 -3.12 8.91
C GLY A 118 -0.76 -1.63 9.11
N LEU A 119 -1.09 -0.75 8.16
CA LEU A 119 -1.00 0.71 8.35
C LEU A 119 -2.00 1.26 9.37
N HIS A 120 -3.05 0.50 9.68
CA HIS A 120 -4.09 0.87 10.63
C HIS A 120 -3.99 0.05 11.93
N ASP A 121 -2.85 -0.62 12.15
CA ASP A 121 -2.64 -1.40 13.37
C ASP A 121 -2.48 -0.50 14.61
N SER A 122 -2.76 -1.05 15.79
CA SER A 122 -2.55 -0.35 17.06
C SER A 122 -1.07 -0.34 17.47
N ASP A 123 -0.28 -1.32 17.03
CA ASP A 123 1.16 -1.37 17.31
C ASP A 123 1.95 -0.55 16.26
N GLY A 124 2.66 0.48 16.72
CA GLY A 124 3.48 1.35 15.87
C GLY A 124 4.60 0.60 15.13
N ARG A 125 5.09 -0.53 15.67
CA ARG A 125 6.11 -1.35 15.01
C ARG A 125 5.55 -2.00 13.73
N VAL A 126 4.31 -2.49 13.81
CA VAL A 126 3.59 -3.08 12.66
C VAL A 126 3.35 -2.01 11.59
N VAL A 127 2.91 -0.81 12.01
CA VAL A 127 2.70 0.33 11.10
C VAL A 127 3.99 0.72 10.37
N ALA A 128 5.11 0.82 11.09
CA ALA A 128 6.40 1.17 10.50
C ALA A 128 6.87 0.10 9.49
N ALA A 129 6.75 -1.19 9.84
CA ALA A 129 7.09 -2.29 8.95
C ALA A 129 6.20 -2.31 7.69
N ALA A 130 4.90 -2.08 7.85
CA ALA A 130 3.95 -2.02 6.74
C ALA A 130 4.26 -0.85 5.80
N ALA A 131 4.56 0.34 6.34
CA ALA A 131 4.93 1.51 5.56
C ALA A 131 6.21 1.27 4.73
N ALA A 132 7.25 0.70 5.36
CA ALA A 132 8.48 0.31 4.69
C ALA A 132 8.21 -0.70 3.57
N ALA A 133 7.38 -1.73 3.85
CA ALA A 133 7.04 -2.75 2.88
C ALA A 133 6.23 -2.21 1.69
N ILE A 134 5.34 -1.22 1.89
CA ILE A 134 4.54 -0.61 0.81
C ILE A 134 5.41 0.21 -0.15
N GLY A 135 6.55 0.74 0.32
CA GLY A 135 7.48 1.54 -0.50
C GLY A 135 7.85 0.88 -1.83
N ARG A 136 8.02 -0.45 -1.85
CA ARG A 136 8.41 -1.24 -3.04
C ARG A 136 7.39 -1.27 -4.18
N TYR A 137 6.13 -0.92 -3.88
CA TYR A 137 5.02 -0.94 -4.84
C TYR A 137 4.70 0.44 -5.42
N ARG A 138 5.33 1.51 -4.90
CA ARG A 138 5.16 2.86 -5.43
C ARG A 138 5.71 2.95 -6.86
N GLY A 139 5.05 3.72 -7.72
CA GLY A 139 5.55 4.02 -9.07
C GLY A 139 5.46 2.89 -10.10
N LYS A 140 5.07 1.66 -9.71
CA LYS A 140 4.78 0.59 -10.68
C LYS A 140 3.38 0.82 -11.24
N SER A 141 3.30 1.39 -12.44
CA SER A 141 2.07 1.34 -13.22
C SER A 141 1.69 -0.13 -13.40
N ARG A 142 0.46 -0.48 -12.99
CA ARG A 142 -0.08 -1.82 -13.22
C ARG A 142 0.01 -2.08 -14.72
N ALA A 143 0.75 -3.11 -15.13
CA ALA A 143 0.71 -3.58 -16.50
C ALA A 143 -0.75 -3.90 -16.83
N VAL A 144 -1.37 -3.06 -17.65
CA VAL A 144 -2.72 -3.29 -18.13
C VAL A 144 -2.60 -4.48 -19.07
N VAL A 145 -3.19 -5.61 -18.68
CA VAL A 145 -3.38 -6.73 -19.60
C VAL A 145 -4.43 -6.24 -20.60
N ILE A 146 -3.98 -5.72 -21.73
CA ILE A 146 -4.84 -5.35 -22.84
C ILE A 146 -5.36 -6.67 -23.41
N GLN A 147 -6.61 -7.01 -23.11
CA GLN A 147 -7.29 -8.08 -23.84
C GLN A 147 -7.56 -7.55 -25.25
N GLU A 148 -6.98 -8.17 -26.27
CA GLU A 148 -7.08 -7.75 -27.67
C GLU A 148 -8.53 -7.75 -28.19
N ALA A 149 -9.41 -8.58 -27.62
CA ALA A 149 -10.83 -8.54 -27.91
C ALA A 149 -11.65 -9.17 -26.77
N PRO A 150 -12.84 -8.64 -26.44
CA PRO A 150 -13.76 -9.31 -25.52
C PRO A 150 -14.20 -10.66 -26.13
N PRO A 151 -14.30 -11.75 -25.33
CA PRO A 151 -14.81 -13.01 -25.83
C PRO A 151 -16.27 -12.85 -26.31
N PRO A 152 -16.68 -13.58 -27.37
CA PRO A 152 -18.02 -13.44 -27.93
C PRO A 152 -19.09 -13.78 -26.88
N ARG A 153 -20.06 -12.88 -26.75
CA ARG A 153 -21.08 -12.84 -25.69
C ARG A 153 -22.05 -14.04 -25.67
N ASN A 154 -21.97 -14.97 -26.64
CA ASN A 154 -22.93 -16.06 -26.83
C ASN A 154 -22.28 -17.40 -27.28
N VAL A 155 -21.25 -17.87 -26.58
CA VAL A 155 -20.68 -19.22 -26.82
C VAL A 155 -21.68 -20.36 -26.54
N ALA A 156 -22.67 -20.13 -25.67
CA ALA A 156 -23.70 -21.12 -25.32
C ALA A 156 -24.72 -21.40 -26.45
N ARG A 157 -24.78 -20.55 -27.49
CA ARG A 157 -25.69 -20.74 -28.63
C ARG A 157 -25.05 -21.42 -29.84
N MET A 158 -23.77 -21.81 -29.73
CA MET A 158 -22.99 -22.38 -30.84
C MET A 158 -22.83 -23.91 -30.75
N ARG A 159 -23.48 -24.59 -29.80
CA ARG A 159 -23.42 -26.05 -29.63
C ARG A 159 -24.78 -26.68 -29.83
#